data_AF-A0A524PJ80-F1
#
_entry.id   AF-A0A524PJ80-F1
#
_cell.length_a   1.000
_cell.length_b   1.000
_cell.length_c   1.000
_cell.angle_alpha   90.00
_cell.angle_beta   90.00
_cell.angle_gamma   90.00
#
_symmetry.space_group_name_H-M   'P 1'
#
loop_
_entity.id
_entity.type
_entity.pdbx_description
1 polymer ?
#
loop_
_entity_poly.entity_id
_entity_poly.type
_entity_poly.pdbx_seq_one_letter_code
_entity_poly.pdbx_strand_id
1 'polypeptide(L)' 'ALVTQRSPQGLVFIPFHFAEAAANELTIDARDPLAKIPDYKVCAIALERIDALPG' A
#
# COMPACT_ATOMS: atom_id res chain seq x y z
N ALA A 1 8.09 -2.37 -9.87
CA ALA A 1 8.13 -3.02 -8.54
C ALA A 1 9.58 -3.35 -8.18
N LEU A 2 9.91 -3.42 -6.88
CA LEU A 2 11.22 -3.84 -6.37
C LEU A 2 11.08 -5.12 -5.54
N VAL A 3 11.62 -6.24 -6.02
CA VAL A 3 11.56 -7.53 -5.32
C VAL A 3 12.73 -7.65 -4.35
N THR A 4 12.45 -7.90 -3.06
CA THR A 4 13.47 -8.01 -2.01
C THR A 4 13.11 -9.09 -0.99
N GLN A 5 14.07 -9.51 -0.17
CA GLN A 5 13.85 -10.42 0.97
C GLN A 5 13.46 -9.68 2.27
N ARG A 6 13.19 -8.36 2.20
CA ARG A 6 12.91 -7.54 3.39
C ARG A 6 11.46 -7.66 3.88
N SER A 7 10.53 -7.93 2.97
CA SER A 7 9.12 -8.13 3.30
C SER A 7 8.83 -9.63 3.40
N PRO A 8 8.11 -10.10 4.43
CA PRO A 8 7.67 -11.48 4.50
C PRO A 8 6.82 -11.87 3.28
N GLN A 9 6.80 -13.16 2.97
CA GLN A 9 5.95 -13.68 1.89
C GLN A 9 4.47 -13.35 2.18
N GLY A 10 3.77 -12.83 1.16
CA GLY A 10 2.37 -12.41 1.27
C GLY A 10 2.17 -10.98 1.78
N LEU A 11 3.25 -10.26 2.13
CA LEU A 11 3.20 -8.86 2.52
C LEU A 11 3.91 -7.97 1.51
N VAL A 12 3.37 -6.77 1.33
CA VAL A 12 3.97 -5.71 0.51
C VAL A 12 4.20 -4.46 1.35
N PHE A 13 5.26 -3.74 1.01
CA PHE A 13 5.55 -2.42 1.56
C PHE A 13 5.39 -1.37 0.46
N ILE A 14 4.63 -0.32 0.74
CA ILE A 14 4.41 0.83 -0.16
C ILE A 14 4.75 2.12 0.60
N PRO A 15 5.68 2.96 0.10
CA PRO A 15 5.95 4.27 0.69
C PRO A 15 4.82 5.26 0.37
N PHE A 16 4.49 6.14 1.32
CA PHE A 16 3.38 7.11 1.19
C PHE A 16 3.85 8.55 0.87
N HIS A 17 5.10 8.73 0.48
CA HIS A 17 5.70 10.06 0.25
C HIS A 17 5.48 10.61 -1.17
N PHE A 18 4.90 9.82 -2.09
CA PHE A 18 4.76 10.17 -3.51
C PHE A 18 3.32 10.55 -3.84
N ALA A 19 3.10 11.75 -4.37
CA ALA A 19 1.77 12.24 -4.70
C ALA A 19 1.23 11.60 -5.99
N GLU A 20 2.12 11.29 -6.94
CA GLU A 20 1.81 10.68 -8.24
C GLU A 20 1.34 9.22 -8.13
N ALA A 21 1.63 8.59 -6.99
CA ALA A 21 1.25 7.22 -6.66
C ALA A 21 0.88 7.14 -5.16
N ALA A 22 -0.17 7.87 -4.79
CA ALA A 22 -0.57 8.04 -3.40
C ALA A 22 -1.08 6.73 -2.78
N ALA A 23 -0.24 6.08 -1.96
CA ALA A 23 -0.59 4.84 -1.27
C ALA A 23 -1.89 4.95 -0.43
N ASN A 24 -2.21 6.15 0.04
CA ASN A 24 -3.41 6.42 0.84
C ASN A 24 -4.72 6.21 0.08
N GLU A 25 -4.72 6.20 -1.25
CA GLU A 25 -5.90 5.84 -2.04
C GLU A 25 -6.31 4.38 -1.84
N LEU A 26 -5.35 3.52 -1.47
CA LEU A 26 -5.60 2.11 -1.17
C LEU A 26 -6.01 1.90 0.28
N THR A 27 -5.61 2.77 1.20
CA THR A 27 -5.85 2.59 2.65
C THR A 27 -7.34 2.62 2.98
N ILE A 28 -7.77 1.69 3.85
CA ILE A 28 -9.14 1.62 4.35
C ILE A 28 -9.50 2.82 5.25
N ASP A 29 -10.75 3.26 5.22
CA ASP A 29 -11.28 4.28 6.14
C ASP A 29 -11.63 3.68 7.52
N ALA A 30 -10.72 2.89 8.08
CA ALA A 30 -10.80 2.36 9.43
C ALA A 30 -10.03 3.27 10.39
N ARG A 31 -10.65 3.62 11.52
CA ARG A 31 -10.06 4.47 12.54
C ARG A 31 -10.28 3.87 13.93
N ASP A 32 -9.30 4.04 14.80
CA ASP A 32 -9.45 3.68 16.21
C ASP A 32 -10.64 4.44 16.83
N PRO A 33 -11.58 3.75 17.52
CA PRO A 33 -12.79 4.38 18.02
C PRO A 33 -12.53 5.42 19.13
N LEU A 34 -11.42 5.31 19.85
CA LEU A 34 -11.04 6.19 20.96
C LEU A 34 -10.11 7.31 20.50
N ALA A 35 -8.96 6.95 19.92
CA ALA A 35 -7.89 7.87 19.54
C ALA A 35 -8.08 8.50 18.15
N LYS A 36 -9.03 7.99 17.34
CA LYS A 36 -9.33 8.45 15.98
C LYS A 36 -8.17 8.36 14.99
N ILE A 37 -7.13 7.59 15.32
CA ILE A 37 -5.99 7.36 14.44
C ILE A 37 -6.40 6.39 13.31
N PRO A 38 -6.02 6.65 12.04
CA PRO A 38 -6.30 5.74 10.95
C PRO A 38 -5.44 4.48 11.00
N ASP A 39 -5.98 3.37 10.55
CA ASP A 39 -5.24 2.11 10.45
C ASP A 39 -4.43 2.05 9.14
N TYR A 40 -3.30 2.74 9.11
CA TYR A 40 -2.44 2.82 7.92
C TYR A 40 -1.60 1.55 7.66
N LYS A 41 -1.51 0.63 8.63
CA LYS A 41 -0.54 -0.48 8.57
C LYS A 41 -1.15 -1.78 8.08
N VAL A 42 -2.47 -1.83 7.88
CA VAL A 42 -3.20 -3.01 7.45
C VAL A 42 -4.17 -2.62 6.35
N CYS A 43 -3.95 -3.15 5.15
CA CYS A 43 -4.90 -3.05 4.06
C CYS A 43 -4.79 -4.28 3.16
N ALA A 44 -5.92 -4.89 2.80
CA ALA A 44 -5.95 -5.93 1.79
C ALA A 44 -5.81 -5.30 0.40
N ILE A 45 -4.95 -5.88 -0.43
CA ILE A 45 -4.67 -5.38 -1.79
C ILE A 45 -4.59 -6.56 -2.77
N ALA A 46 -4.88 -6.28 -4.04
CA ALA A 46 -4.62 -7.20 -5.15
C ALA A 46 -3.42 -6.69 -5.95
N LEU A 47 -2.50 -7.61 -6.29
CA LEU A 47 -1.38 -7.30 -7.16
C LEU A 47 -1.70 -7.73 -8.58
N GLU A 48 -1.57 -6.80 -9.52
CA GLU A 48 -1.73 -7.07 -10.94
C GLU A 48 -0.42 -6.81 -11.67
N ARG A 49 -0.07 -7.71 -12.59
CA ARG A 49 1.05 -7.50 -13.49
C ARG A 49 0.59 -6.57 -14.61
N ILE A 50 1.19 -5.40 -14.69
CA ILE A 50 1.07 -4.54 -15.86
C ILE A 50 2.02 -5.02 -16.95
N ASP A 51 1.52 -5.11 -18.18
CA ASP A 51 2.40 -5.18 -19.35
C ASP A 51 3.14 -3.85 -19.51
N ALA A 52 4.23 -3.84 -20.30
CA ALA A 52 5.10 -2.67 -20.40
C ALA A 52 4.27 -1.39 -20.65
N LEU A 53 4.50 -0.37 -19.82
CA LEU A 53 3.84 0.93 -19.96
C LEU A 53 4.02 1.41 -21.41
N PRO A 54 2.95 1.86 -22.10
CA PRO A 54 3.13 2.62 -23.32
C PRO A 54 3.98 3.85 -22.98
N GLY A 55 5.10 3.98 -23.70
CA GLY A 55 6.06 5.08 -23.51
C GLY A 55 5.50 6.45 -23.86
#